data_AF-S6SK09-F1
#
_entry.id   AF-S6SK09-F1
#
_cell.length_a   1.000
_cell.length_b   1.000
_cell.length_c   1.000
_cell.angle_alpha   90.00
_cell.angle_beta   90.00
_cell.angle_gamma   90.00
#
_symmetry.space_group_name_H-M   'P 1'
#
loop_
_entity.id
_entity.type
_entity.pdbx_description
1 polymer ?
#
loop_
_entity_poly.entity_id
_entity_poly.type
_entity_poly.pdbx_seq_one_letter_code
_entity_poly.pdbx_strand_id
1 'polypeptide(L)' 'MNTPFPVAIGCDEAGYELKELLKRHIESLGYPVTDFGTHSTAPVLYPDIALAVATAINAGQQRL' A
#
# COMPACT_ATOMS: atom_id res chain seq x y z
N MET A 1 6.07 -19.50 -12.38
CA MET A 1 5.79 -18.06 -12.53
C MET A 1 4.69 -17.73 -11.53
N ASN A 2 4.92 -16.80 -10.60
CA ASN A 2 3.85 -16.39 -9.68
C ASN A 2 2.81 -15.59 -10.47
N THR A 3 1.54 -15.94 -10.32
CA THR A 3 0.43 -15.19 -10.92
C THR A 3 0.35 -13.82 -10.23
N PRO A 4 0.28 -12.70 -10.99
CA PRO A 4 0.09 -11.38 -10.41
C PRO A 4 -1.18 -11.33 -9.56
N PHE A 5 -1.10 -10.67 -8.42
CA PHE A 5 -2.22 -10.41 -7.53
C PHE A 5 -2.18 -8.96 -7.05
N PRO A 6 -3.34 -8.38 -6.68
CA PRO A 6 -3.40 -7.01 -6.19
C PRO A 6 -2.75 -6.89 -4.81
N VAL A 7 -1.86 -5.91 -4.66
CA VAL A 7 -1.07 -5.64 -3.46
C VAL A 7 -1.58 -4.37 -2.78
N ALA A 8 -1.86 -4.45 -1.49
CA ALA A 8 -2.17 -3.27 -0.67
C ALA A 8 -0.89 -2.71 -0.06
N ILE A 9 -0.70 -1.39 -0.15
CA ILE A 9 0.35 -0.67 0.58
C ILE A 9 -0.25 0.49 1.36
N GLY A 10 0.40 0.88 2.44
CA GLY A 10 0.02 2.05 3.23
C GLY A 10 1.14 2.47 4.17
N CYS A 11 1.27 3.77 4.41
CA CYS A 11 2.17 4.36 5.38
C CYS A 11 1.63 5.72 5.84
N ASP A 12 2.11 6.17 6.99
CA ASP A 12 1.95 7.54 7.47
C ASP A 12 2.92 8.50 6.75
N GLU A 13 2.97 9.75 7.21
CA GLU A 13 3.83 10.79 6.63
C GLU A 13 5.32 10.45 6.64
N ALA A 14 5.78 9.72 7.67
CA ALA A 14 7.18 9.36 7.81
C ALA A 14 7.59 8.32 6.77
N GLY A 15 6.67 7.46 6.33
CA GLY A 15 6.91 6.44 5.32
C GLY A 15 6.69 6.88 3.87
N TYR A 16 6.19 8.09 3.61
CA TYR A 16 5.67 8.50 2.29
C TYR A 16 6.68 8.27 1.15
N GLU A 17 7.91 8.76 1.28
CA GLU A 17 8.92 8.65 0.22
C GLU A 17 9.31 7.19 -0.06
N LEU A 18 9.45 6.37 0.98
CA LEU A 18 9.76 4.95 0.83
C LEU A 18 8.59 4.20 0.19
N LYS A 19 7.36 4.50 0.59
CA LYS A 19 6.16 3.90 0.01
C LYS A 19 6.07 4.20 -1.49
N GLU A 20 6.32 5.44 -1.92
CA GLU A 20 6.34 5.80 -3.34
C GLU A 20 7.40 5.04 -4.14
N LEU A 21 8.58 4.78 -3.54
CA LEU A 21 9.61 3.95 -4.16
C LEU A 21 9.16 2.49 -4.27
N LEU A 22 8.63 1.91 -3.19
CA LEU A 22 8.13 0.54 -3.16
C LEU A 22 6.98 0.33 -4.14
N LYS A 23 6.03 1.28 -4.22
CA LYS A 23 4.93 1.26 -5.18
C LYS A 23 5.44 1.06 -6.62
N ARG A 24 6.36 1.92 -7.05
CA ARG A 24 6.95 1.84 -8.40
C ARG A 24 7.70 0.52 -8.62
N HIS A 25 8.41 0.05 -7.60
CA HIS A 25 9.13 -1.22 -7.68
C HIS A 25 8.16 -2.40 -7.86
N ILE A 26 7.12 -2.49 -7.04
CA ILE A 26 6.11 -3.55 -7.09
C ILE A 26 5.36 -3.51 -8.43
N GLU A 27 4.98 -2.32 -8.90
CA GLU A 27 4.36 -2.14 -10.23
C GLU A 27 5.31 -2.59 -11.35
N SER A 28 6.62 -2.31 -11.26
CA SER A 28 7.62 -2.75 -12.24
C SER A 28 7.79 -4.27 -12.31
N LEU A 29 7.44 -4.98 -11.23
CA LEU A 29 7.41 -6.44 -11.18
C LEU A 29 6.10 -7.03 -11.75
N GLY A 30 5.16 -6.19 -12.18
CA GLY A 30 3.89 -6.59 -12.78
C GLY A 30 2.74 -6.82 -11.80
N TYR A 31 2.90 -6.44 -10.52
CA TYR A 31 1.83 -6.53 -9.54
C TYR A 31 1.01 -5.23 -9.50
N PRO A 32 -0.33 -5.29 -9.62
CA PRO A 32 -1.17 -4.12 -9.45
C PRO A 32 -1.17 -3.67 -7.98
N VAL A 33 -1.01 -2.37 -7.72
CA VAL A 33 -0.90 -1.80 -6.37
C VAL A 33 -2.08 -0.90 -6.06
N THR A 34 -2.66 -1.07 -4.87
CA THR A 34 -3.60 -0.11 -4.27
C THR A 34 -2.94 0.56 -3.07
N ASP A 35 -2.87 1.89 -3.13
CA ASP A 35 -2.23 2.72 -2.10
C ASP A 35 -3.29 3.34 -1.17
N PHE A 36 -3.28 2.92 0.09
CA PHE A 36 -4.16 3.39 1.15
C PHE A 36 -3.46 4.38 2.09
N GLY A 37 -2.18 4.71 1.85
CA GLY A 37 -1.38 5.59 2.70
C GLY A 37 -1.58 7.07 2.39
N THR A 38 -0.84 7.92 3.09
CA THR A 38 -0.80 9.36 2.76
C THR A 38 -0.14 9.63 1.41
N HIS A 39 -0.56 10.68 0.70
CA HIS A 39 0.04 11.12 -0.56
C HIS A 39 0.90 12.38 -0.40
N SER A 40 1.33 12.67 0.83
CA SER A 40 2.20 13.79 1.16
C SER A 40 2.94 13.53 2.47
N THR A 41 3.83 14.44 2.85
CA THR A 41 4.48 14.44 4.18
C THR A 41 3.66 15.17 5.25
N ALA A 42 2.38 15.47 4.99
CA ALA A 42 1.49 16.05 5.98
C ALA A 42 1.07 14.97 7.00
N PRO A 43 1.06 15.27 8.32
CA PRO A 43 0.72 14.30 9.35
C PRO A 43 -0.66 13.67 9.17
N VAL A 44 -0.73 12.36 9.43
CA VAL A 44 -1.97 11.58 9.36
C VAL A 44 -2.07 10.59 10.53
N LEU A 45 -3.25 10.03 10.76
CA LEU A 45 -3.45 8.97 11.74
C LEU A 45 -3.11 7.62 11.10
N TYR A 46 -1.89 7.14 11.34
CA TYR A 46 -1.45 5.83 10.85
C TYR A 46 -2.41 4.66 11.21
N PRO A 47 -3.15 4.66 12.34
CA PRO A 47 -4.08 3.56 12.63
C PRO A 47 -5.22 3.47 11.62
N ASP A 48 -5.70 4.58 11.06
CA ASP A 48 -6.76 4.59 10.04
C ASP A 48 -6.26 3.97 8.74
N ILE A 49 -5.02 4.26 8.38
CA ILE A 49 -4.34 3.67 7.21
C ILE A 49 -4.12 2.16 7.41
N ALA A 50 -3.61 1.76 8.59
CA ALA A 50 -3.42 0.36 8.92
C ALA A 50 -4.74 -0.42 8.89
N LEU A 51 -5.83 0.18 9.40
CA LEU A 51 -7.16 -0.40 9.34
C LEU A 51 -7.64 -0.58 7.89
N ALA A 52 -7.50 0.45 7.04
CA ALA A 52 -7.91 0.38 5.63
C ALA A 52 -7.17 -0.75 4.87
N VAL A 53 -5.86 -0.86 5.06
CA VAL A 53 -5.04 -1.94 4.48
C VAL A 53 -5.51 -3.31 4.98
N ALA A 54 -5.63 -3.47 6.30
CA ALA A 54 -6.04 -4.73 6.92
C ALA A 54 -7.45 -5.16 6.48
N THR A 55 -8.39 -4.21 6.38
CA THR A 55 -9.75 -4.47 5.88
C THR A 55 -9.75 -4.97 4.44
N ALA A 56 -8.98 -4.34 3.55
CA ALA A 56 -8.90 -4.75 2.15
C ALA A 56 -8.31 -6.16 1.98
N ILE A 57 -7.29 -6.50 2.78
CA ILE A 57 -6.69 -7.84 2.82
C ILE A 57 -7.69 -8.87 3.37
N ASN A 58 -8.34 -8.56 4.50
CA ASN A 58 -9.32 -9.45 5.12
C ASN A 58 -10.54 -9.71 4.22
N ALA A 59 -10.92 -8.74 3.38
CA ALA A 59 -11.98 -8.88 2.38
C ALA A 59 -11.56 -9.71 1.15
N GLY A 60 -10.30 -10.15 1.04
CA GLY A 60 -9.77 -10.88 -0.10
C GLY A 60 -9.58 -10.03 -1.37
N GLN A 61 -9.66 -8.69 -1.23
CA GLN A 61 -9.50 -7.76 -2.35
C GLN A 61 -8.02 -7.53 -2.69
N GLN A 62 -7.13 -7.68 -1.71
CA GLN A 62 -5.70 -7.41 -1.80
C GLN A 62 -4.91 -8.50 -1.07
N ARG A 63 -3.59 -8.52 -1.28
CA ARG A 63 -2.62 -9.31 -0.51
C ARG A 63 -1.48 -8.44 0.00
N LEU A 64 -0.71 -9.01 0.92
CA LEU A 64 0.60 -8.50 1.35
C LEU A 64 1.65 -8.75 0.27
#